data_AF-A0A4S1X2V0-F1
#
_entry.id   AF-A0A4S1X2V0-F1
#
_cell.length_a   1.000
_cell.length_b   1.000
_cell.length_c   1.000
_cell.angle_alpha   90.00
_cell.angle_beta   90.00
_cell.angle_gamma   90.00
#
_symmetry.space_group_name_H-M   'P 1'
#
loop_
_entity.id
_entity.type
_entity.pdbx_description
1 polymer ?
#
loop_
_entity_poly.entity_id
_entity_poly.type
_entity_poly.pdbx_seq_one_letter_code
_entity_poly.pdbx_strand_id
1 'polypeptide(L)' 'MSWKTAHIGKEGDQLALSGVKVWQQEWRWLDSRTVTLPNPLEPVQTQSYMICEVGTKTRPVQFAASKLPSGLWSFYVPD' A
#
# COMPACT_ATOMS: atom_id res chain seq x y z
N MET A 1 6.70 3.44 -14.25
CA MET A 1 5.81 2.68 -13.34
C MET A 1 4.97 3.71 -12.60
N SER A 2 3.75 3.93 -13.08
CA SER A 2 2.77 4.78 -12.41
C SER A 2 2.21 4.04 -11.19
N TRP A 3 1.93 4.76 -10.12
CA TRP A 3 1.25 4.23 -8.95
C TRP A 3 -0.03 5.05 -8.77
N LYS A 4 -1.12 4.37 -8.43
CA LYS A 4 -2.41 5.02 -8.16
C LYS A 4 -2.84 4.77 -6.73
N THR A 5 -3.46 5.78 -6.13
CA THR A 5 -4.06 5.66 -4.81
C THR A 5 -5.15 4.60 -4.89
N ALA A 6 -4.97 3.52 -4.14
CA ALA A 6 -5.92 2.42 -4.08
C ALA A 6 -6.91 2.63 -2.94
N HIS A 7 -6.42 3.03 -1.76
CA HIS A 7 -7.24 3.16 -0.57
C HIS A 7 -6.54 3.95 0.53
N ILE A 8 -7.33 4.57 1.40
CA ILE A 8 -6.87 5.20 2.65
C ILE A 8 -7.85 4.77 3.73
N GLY A 9 -7.37 4.11 4.77
CA GLY A 9 -8.24 3.51 5.77
C GLY A 9 -7.51 3.20 7.06
N LYS A 10 -8.23 2.65 8.03
CA LYS A 10 -7.62 2.23 9.30
C LYS A 10 -6.94 0.88 9.15
N GLU A 11 -6.04 0.58 10.08
CA GLU A 11 -5.51 -0.77 10.24
C GLU A 11 -6.64 -1.76 10.54
N GLY A 12 -6.63 -2.90 9.86
CA GLY A 12 -7.66 -3.94 10.03
C GLY A 12 -8.99 -3.66 9.32
N ASP A 13 -9.07 -2.65 8.46
CA ASP A 13 -10.26 -2.38 7.66
C ASP A 13 -10.53 -3.50 6.61
N GLN A 14 -11.62 -3.39 5.85
CA GLN A 14 -12.04 -4.38 4.86
C GLN A 14 -11.37 -4.21 3.49
N LEU A 15 -10.21 -3.55 3.43
CA LEU A 15 -9.48 -3.33 2.18
C LEU A 15 -9.18 -4.66 1.47
N ALA A 16 -9.71 -4.78 0.24
CA ALA A 16 -9.39 -5.86 -0.68
C ALA A 16 -8.73 -5.30 -1.95
N LEU A 17 -7.49 -5.72 -2.22
CA LEU A 17 -6.77 -5.39 -3.44
C LEU A 17 -6.79 -6.62 -4.36
N SER A 18 -7.32 -6.47 -5.57
CA SER A 18 -7.48 -7.57 -6.54
C SER A 18 -8.22 -8.79 -5.94
N GLY A 19 -9.20 -8.55 -5.06
CA GLY A 19 -9.95 -9.60 -4.36
C GLY A 19 -9.26 -10.20 -3.13
N VAL A 20 -8.03 -9.78 -2.82
CA VAL A 20 -7.26 -10.24 -1.65
C VAL A 20 -7.42 -9.26 -0.50
N LYS A 21 -7.94 -9.74 0.63
CA LYS A 21 -8.10 -8.95 1.86
C LYS A 21 -6.74 -8.66 2.50
N VAL A 22 -6.17 -7.50 2.22
CA VAL A 22 -4.78 -7.15 2.54
C VAL A 22 -4.47 -7.33 4.02
N TRP A 23 -5.35 -6.84 4.90
CA TRP A 23 -5.19 -6.93 6.35
C TRP A 23 -5.32 -8.35 6.93
N GLN A 24 -5.92 -9.28 6.18
CA GLN A 24 -6.07 -10.68 6.59
C GLN A 24 -4.99 -11.59 5.98
N GLN A 25 -3.98 -11.00 5.34
CA GLN A 25 -2.87 -11.72 4.74
C GLN A 25 -1.57 -11.37 5.45
N GLU A 26 -0.59 -12.24 5.31
CA GLU A 26 0.78 -11.93 5.71
C GLU A 26 1.39 -10.93 4.72
N TRP A 27 1.88 -9.81 5.25
CA TRP A 27 2.53 -8.77 4.47
C TRP A 27 3.99 -9.14 4.28
N ARG A 28 4.39 -9.34 3.03
CA ARG A 28 5.77 -9.60 2.66
C ARG A 28 6.38 -8.30 2.17
N TRP A 29 7.14 -7.64 3.04
CA TRP A 29 7.88 -6.44 2.68
C TRP A 29 8.99 -6.81 1.69
N LEU A 30 9.04 -6.14 0.55
CA LEU A 30 10.14 -6.27 -0.38
C LEU A 30 11.28 -5.41 0.15
N ASP A 31 12.16 -6.01 0.95
CA ASP A 31 13.28 -5.31 1.59
C ASP A 31 14.04 -4.44 0.59
N SER A 32 14.23 -3.17 0.95
CA SER A 32 14.87 -2.11 0.14
C SER A 32 14.08 -1.54 -1.04
N ARG A 33 12.85 -2.01 -1.30
CA ARG A 33 11.98 -1.40 -2.32
C ARG A 33 11.02 -0.41 -1.69
N THR A 34 11.34 0.86 -1.84
CA THR A 34 10.45 1.97 -1.53
C THR A 34 10.09 2.74 -2.79
N VAL A 35 8.96 3.42 -2.74
CA VAL A 35 8.53 4.35 -3.78
C VAL A 35 8.14 5.67 -3.15
N THR A 36 8.62 6.77 -3.70
CA THR A 36 8.22 8.12 -3.29
C THR A 36 6.93 8.49 -4.01
N LEU A 37 5.84 8.63 -3.26
CA LEU A 37 4.52 8.97 -3.80
C LEU A 37 3.94 10.18 -3.07
N PRO A 38 3.07 10.97 -3.71
CA PRO A 38 2.36 12.04 -3.04
C PRO A 38 1.57 11.49 -1.85
N ASN A 39 1.47 12.27 -0.79
CA ASN A 39 0.53 11.99 0.30
C ASN A 39 -0.88 12.23 -0.25
N PRO A 40 -1.80 11.26 -0.17
CA PRO A 40 -3.12 11.44 -0.75
C PRO A 40 -3.96 12.49 0.00
N LEU A 41 -3.61 12.82 1.26
CA LEU A 41 -4.25 13.90 2.01
C LEU A 41 -3.62 15.27 1.69
N GLU A 42 -2.36 15.29 1.27
CA GLU A 42 -1.61 16.50 0.93
C GLU A 42 -0.75 16.25 -0.33
N PRO A 43 -1.33 16.34 -1.53
CA PRO A 43 -0.65 15.94 -2.77
C PRO A 43 0.66 16.69 -3.09
N VAL A 44 0.85 17.86 -2.46
CA VAL A 44 2.05 18.68 -2.57
C VAL A 44 3.24 18.05 -1.84
N GLN A 45 2.97 17.26 -0.80
CA GLN A 45 4.00 16.55 -0.05
C GLN A 45 4.15 15.14 -0.60
N THR A 46 5.39 14.71 -0.83
CA THR A 46 5.69 13.31 -1.15
C THR A 46 6.31 12.62 0.05
N GLN A 47 6.05 11.32 0.19
CA GLN A 47 6.64 10.49 1.22
C GLN A 47 7.07 9.14 0.65
N SER A 48 8.00 8.49 1.32
CA SER A 48 8.44 7.14 0.96
C SER A 48 7.44 6.11 1.47
N TYR A 49 6.92 5.31 0.56
CA TYR A 49 6.08 4.15 0.85
C TYR A 49 6.91 2.88 0.68
N MET A 50 6.73 1.93 1.58
CA MET A 50 7.35 0.62 1.45
C MET A 50 6.49 -0.27 0.56
N ILE A 51 7.12 -1.01 -0.34
CA ILE A 51 6.43 -1.94 -1.23
C ILE A 51 6.24 -3.28 -0.50
N CYS A 52 5.00 -3.72 -0.46
CA CYS A 52 4.54 -4.97 0.09
C CYS A 52 3.93 -5.86 -0.97
N GLU A 53 3.99 -7.16 -0.70
CA GLU A 53 3.26 -8.17 -1.42
C GLU A 53 2.37 -8.96 -0.45
N VAL A 54 1.14 -9.25 -0.87
CA VAL A 54 0.22 -10.17 -0.17
C VAL A 54 -0.30 -11.23 -1.13
N GLY A 55 -0.91 -12.28 -0.58
CA GLY A 55 -1.45 -13.40 -1.35
C GLY A 55 -0.40 -14.45 -1.67
N THR A 56 -0.63 -15.24 -2.72
CA THR A 56 0.22 -16.39 -3.05
C THR A 56 1.59 -15.97 -3.60
N LYS A 57 2.59 -16.85 -3.49
CA LYS A 57 3.92 -16.61 -4.09
C LYS A 57 3.90 -16.61 -5.62
N THR A 58 2.92 -17.28 -6.24
CA THR A 58 2.80 -17.42 -7.69
C THR A 58 2.10 -16.22 -8.35
N ARG A 59 1.24 -15.52 -7.60
CA ARG A 59 0.56 -14.29 -8.05
C ARG A 59 0.41 -13.34 -6.86
N PRO A 60 1.50 -12.73 -6.39
CA PRO A 60 1.42 -11.75 -5.31
C PRO A 60 0.70 -10.50 -5.79
N VAL A 61 -0.09 -9.91 -4.90
CA VAL A 61 -0.64 -8.56 -5.08
C VAL A 61 0.37 -7.60 -4.48
N GLN A 62 1.05 -6.85 -5.34
CA GLN A 62 2.00 -5.83 -4.93
C GLN A 62 1.27 -4.50 -4.68
N PHE A 63 1.56 -3.86 -3.56
CA PHE A 63 1.06 -2.53 -3.21
C PHE A 63 2.11 -1.78 -2.41
N ALA A 64 2.07 -0.45 -2.44
CA ALA A 64 2.89 0.38 -1.57
C ALA A 64 2.03 0.86 -0.41
N ALA A 65 2.54 0.72 0.82
CA ALA A 65 1.83 1.10 2.02
C ALA A 65 2.70 1.98 2.92
N SER A 66 2.07 2.96 3.57
CA SER A 66 2.69 3.78 4.60
C SER A 66 1.63 4.25 5.59
N LYS A 67 2.04 4.42 6.84
CA LYS A 67 1.20 4.97 7.90
C LYS A 67 1.29 6.48 7.87
N LEU A 68 0.14 7.13 7.70
CA LEU A 68 -0.02 8.57 7.70
C LEU A 68 0.05 9.13 9.14
N PRO A 69 0.44 10.41 9.32
CA PRO A 69 0.44 11.07 10.63
C PRO A 69 -0.91 11.06 11.34
N SER A 70 -2.02 10.99 10.58
CA SER A 70 -3.39 10.87 11.11
C SER A 70 -3.72 9.51 11.73
N GLY A 71 -2.80 8.54 11.67
CA GLY A 71 -3.01 7.17 12.12
C GLY A 71 -3.71 6.27 11.09
N LEU A 72 -4.05 6.81 9.92
CA LEU A 72 -4.57 6.06 8.79
C LEU A 72 -3.42 5.40 8.00
N TRP A 73 -3.73 4.34 7.29
CA TRP A 73 -2.85 3.69 6.33
C TRP A 73 -3.25 4.11 4.93
N SER A 74 -2.25 4.46 4.14
CA SER A 74 -2.40 4.82 2.73
C SER A 74 -1.81 3.72 1.86
N PHE A 75 -2.57 3.33 0.84
CA PHE A 75 -2.28 2.22 -0.06
C PHE A 75 -2.25 2.70 -1.50
N TYR A 76 -1.22 2.28 -2.22
CA TYR A 76 -1.08 2.48 -3.65
C TYR A 76 -0.90 1.14 -4.34
N VAL A 77 -1.45 1.01 -5.54
CA VAL A 77 -1.19 -0.14 -6.42
C VAL A 77 -0.43 0.33 -7.64
N PRO A 78 0.45 -0.52 -8.20
CA PRO A 78 1.06 -0.24 -9.49
C PRO A 78 -0.05 -0.18 -10.56
N ASP A 79 0.05 0.80 -11.45
CA ASP A 79 -0.83 0.95 -12.61
C ASP A 79 -0.34 0.13 -13.80
#